data_AF-A0A919VKM3-F1
#
_entry.id   AF-A0A919VKM3-F1
#
_cell.length_a   1.000
_cell.length_b   1.000
_cell.length_c   1.000
_cell.angle_alpha   90.00
_cell.angle_beta   90.00
_cell.angle_gamma   90.00
#
_symmetry.space_group_name_H-M   'P 1'
#
loop_
_entity.id
_entity.type
_entity.pdbx_description
1 polymer ?
#
loop_
_entity_poly.entity_id
_entity_poly.type
_entity_poly.pdbx_seq_one_letter_code
_entity_poly.pdbx_strand_id
1 'polypeptide(L)'
;MVVAEPEREVAEERPRQPVPLDYPQNAINRTLVAPYSPRPAPGAPVSAPITWDELDDPGLRPDGFTIRSVLPRLETHGDLFSAVLDHRQALPPLR
;
A
#
# COMPACT_ATOMS: atom_id res chain seq x y z
N MET A 1 6.71 15.88 4.54
CA MET A 1 5.50 16.61 4.14
C MET A 1 4.31 16.00 4.88
N VAL A 2 3.94 16.57 6.02
CA VAL A 2 2.58 16.41 6.56
C VAL A 2 1.78 17.50 5.87
N VAL A 3 0.95 17.13 4.90
CA VAL A 3 -0.05 18.06 4.34
C VAL A 3 -1.29 17.88 5.21
N ALA A 4 -1.62 18.90 5.98
CA ALA A 4 -2.94 19.02 6.59
C ALA A 4 -3.74 19.96 5.70
N GLU A 5 -4.85 19.49 5.10
CA GLU A 5 -5.95 20.26 4.49
C GLU A 5 -7.20 19.35 4.29
N PRO A 6 -8.42 19.89 4.10
CA PRO A 6 -9.25 20.63 5.05
C PRO A 6 -10.60 19.92 5.29
N GLU A 7 -11.40 20.48 6.19
CA GLU A 7 -12.61 19.93 6.80
C GLU A 7 -13.67 19.42 5.78
N ARG A 8 -14.14 18.17 5.95
CA ARG A 8 -15.43 17.70 5.43
C ARG A 8 -16.41 17.50 6.58
N GLU A 9 -17.62 18.01 6.39
CA GLU A 9 -18.70 18.08 7.39
C GLU A 9 -19.30 16.71 7.72
N VAL A 10 -19.11 16.33 8.99
CA VAL A 10 -19.94 15.56 9.96
C VAL A 10 -20.78 14.35 9.50
N ALA A 11 -20.30 13.17 9.89
CA ALA A 11 -21.09 12.18 10.63
C ALA A 11 -20.25 11.78 11.86
N GLU A 12 -20.87 11.43 12.99
CA GLU A 12 -20.23 11.09 14.28
C GLU A 12 -19.07 10.07 14.14
N GLU A 13 -17.88 10.55 13.82
CA GLU A 13 -16.68 9.74 13.72
C GLU A 13 -15.70 10.23 14.78
N ARG A 14 -15.26 9.31 15.64
CA ARG A 14 -14.17 9.57 16.59
C ARG A 14 -13.03 10.27 15.83
N PRO A 15 -12.42 11.34 16.38
CA PRO A 15 -11.42 12.10 15.65
C PRO A 15 -10.35 11.15 15.10
N ARG A 16 -10.24 11.09 13.77
CA ARG A 16 -9.24 10.24 13.10
C ARG A 16 -7.87 10.68 13.62
N GLN A 17 -7.23 9.81 14.39
CA GLN A 17 -5.86 10.07 14.80
C GLN A 17 -4.99 10.10 13.54
N PRO A 18 -4.07 11.07 13.43
CA PRO A 18 -3.17 11.11 12.29
C PRO A 18 -2.37 9.81 12.22
N VAL A 19 -2.31 9.21 11.04
CA VAL A 19 -1.47 8.05 10.79
C VAL A 19 -0.02 8.53 10.63
N PRO A 20 0.95 8.01 11.41
CA PRO A 20 2.35 8.42 11.28
C PRO A 20 2.91 8.00 9.92
N LEU A 21 3.72 8.87 9.32
CA LEU A 21 4.52 8.52 8.15
C LEU A 21 5.77 7.77 8.62
N ASP A 22 5.85 6.47 8.32
CA ASP A 22 6.99 5.60 8.68
C ASP A 22 8.17 5.74 7.70
N TYR A 23 8.74 6.95 7.61
CA TYR A 23 9.93 7.22 6.80
C TYR A 23 11.22 6.52 7.26
N PRO A 24 11.41 6.12 8.55
CA PRO A 24 12.61 5.40 8.97
C PRO A 24 12.83 4.07 8.25
N GLN A 25 11.84 3.54 7.53
CA GLN A 25 12.01 2.33 6.71
C GLN A 25 12.99 2.49 5.55
N ASN A 26 13.34 3.72 5.16
CA ASN A 26 14.37 3.99 4.15
C ASN A 26 15.80 3.94 4.71
N ALA A 27 15.99 3.67 6.01
CA ALA A 27 17.30 3.59 6.62
C ALA A 27 18.03 2.29 6.26
N ILE A 28 19.37 2.34 6.30
CA ILE A 28 20.23 1.18 6.05
C ILE A 28 19.88 0.04 7.03
N ASN A 29 19.87 -1.20 6.53
CA ASN A 29 19.55 -2.43 7.27
C ASN A 29 18.10 -2.53 7.80
N ARG A 30 17.17 -1.72 7.29
CA ARG A 30 15.74 -1.94 7.51
C ARG A 30 15.17 -2.90 6.47
N THR A 31 14.19 -3.69 6.87
CA THR A 31 13.49 -4.63 5.99
C THR A 31 12.07 -4.16 5.73
N LEU A 32 11.62 -4.35 4.49
CA LEU A 32 10.24 -4.19 4.08
C LEU A 32 9.72 -5.51 3.53
N VAL A 33 8.42 -5.69 3.61
CA VAL A 33 7.76 -6.87 3.04
C VAL A 33 7.87 -6.83 1.53
N ALA A 34 8.33 -7.92 0.92
CA ALA A 34 8.45 -8.00 -0.52
C ALA A 34 7.06 -8.06 -1.19
N PRO A 35 6.89 -7.46 -2.38
CA PRO A 35 5.69 -7.66 -3.19
C PRO A 35 5.38 -9.14 -3.36
N TYR A 36 4.09 -9.49 -3.30
CA TYR A 36 3.58 -10.86 -3.44
C TYR A 36 4.01 -11.85 -2.35
N SER A 37 4.70 -11.40 -1.29
CA SER A 37 5.04 -12.29 -0.17
C SER A 37 3.84 -12.51 0.78
N PRO A 38 3.64 -13.74 1.28
CA PRO A 38 2.60 -14.03 2.28
C PRO A 38 3.00 -13.52 3.67
N ARG A 39 2.00 -13.24 4.49
CA ARG A 39 2.15 -12.82 5.88
C ARG A 39 1.72 -13.94 6.83
N PRO A 40 2.40 -14.11 7.98
CA PRO A 40 2.04 -15.12 8.99
C PRO A 40 0.83 -14.65 9.81
N ALA A 41 -0.34 -14.60 9.18
CA ALA A 41 -1.62 -14.23 9.78
C ALA A 41 -2.72 -15.20 9.30
N PRO A 42 -3.86 -15.30 10.02
CA PRO A 42 -4.98 -16.14 9.61
C PRO A 42 -5.42 -15.84 8.17
N GLY A 43 -5.63 -16.89 7.38
CA GLY A 43 -5.95 -16.76 5.96
C GLY A 43 -4.75 -16.55 5.04
N ALA A 44 -3.53 -16.42 5.58
CA ALA A 44 -2.29 -16.17 4.85
C ALA A 44 -2.43 -15.02 3.83
N PRO A 45 -2.68 -13.78 4.30
CA PRO A 45 -2.81 -12.64 3.43
C PRO A 45 -1.48 -12.32 2.74
N VAL A 46 -1.55 -11.72 1.56
CA VAL A 46 -0.41 -11.45 0.68
C VAL A 46 -0.25 -9.95 0.48
N SER A 47 1.00 -9.48 0.51
CA SER A 47 1.35 -8.09 0.19
C SER A 47 1.21 -7.83 -1.32
N ALA A 48 -0.04 -7.74 -1.79
CA ALA A 48 -0.38 -7.63 -3.20
C ALA A 48 -0.37 -6.16 -3.66
N PRO A 49 0.39 -5.83 -4.71
CA PRO A 49 0.23 -4.58 -5.47
C PRO A 49 -1.21 -4.41 -5.99
N ILE A 50 -1.69 -3.17 -5.94
CA ILE A 50 -3.03 -2.75 -6.38
C ILE A 50 -2.94 -1.55 -7.30
N THR A 51 -3.99 -1.28 -8.05
CA THR A 51 -4.14 -0.05 -8.85
C THR A 51 -4.55 1.13 -7.97
N TRP A 52 -4.47 2.34 -8.53
CA TRP A 52 -5.00 3.54 -7.88
C TRP A 52 -6.52 3.51 -7.73
N ASP A 53 -7.23 2.98 -8.74
CA ASP A 53 -8.70 2.85 -8.66
C ASP A 53 -9.14 1.88 -7.54
N GLU A 54 -8.37 0.81 -7.30
CA GLU A 54 -8.63 -0.11 -6.18
C GLU A 54 -8.36 0.53 -4.82
N LEU A 55 -7.47 1.52 -4.74
CA LEU A 55 -7.21 2.25 -3.50
C LEU A 55 -8.41 3.09 -3.05
N ASP A 56 -9.21 3.56 -4.01
CA ASP A 56 -10.41 4.36 -3.75
C ASP A 56 -11.63 3.51 -3.34
N ASP A 57 -11.53 2.18 -3.41
CA ASP A 57 -12.61 1.27 -3.00
C ASP A 57 -12.77 1.27 -1.46
N PRO A 58 -13.93 1.69 -0.91
CA PRO A 58 -14.18 1.67 0.53
C PRO A 58 -14.19 0.25 1.14
N GLY A 59 -14.35 -0.78 0.30
CA GLY A 59 -14.27 -2.18 0.67
C GLY A 59 -12.84 -2.74 0.71
N LEU A 60 -11.83 -1.96 0.31
CA LEU A 60 -10.44 -2.43 0.31
C LEU A 60 -9.99 -2.77 1.73
N ARG A 61 -9.41 -3.97 1.88
CA ARG A 61 -8.88 -4.46 3.15
C ARG A 61 -7.46 -4.98 2.99
N PRO A 62 -6.58 -4.75 3.98
CA PRO A 62 -5.18 -5.18 3.92
C PRO A 62 -5.01 -6.71 3.87
N ASP A 63 -6.02 -7.47 4.28
CA ASP A 63 -6.08 -8.94 4.25
C ASP A 63 -7.01 -9.48 3.15
N GLY A 64 -7.44 -8.65 2.19
CA GLY A 64 -8.34 -9.05 1.10
C GLY A 64 -7.68 -9.98 0.07
N PHE A 65 -6.36 -9.91 -0.07
CA PHE A 65 -5.59 -10.79 -0.95
C PHE A 65 -4.89 -11.87 -0.14
N THR A 66 -4.98 -13.12 -0.59
CA THR A 66 -4.43 -14.29 0.11
C THR A 66 -3.64 -15.15 -0.86
N ILE A 67 -2.92 -16.14 -0.32
CA ILE A 67 -2.25 -17.16 -1.14
C ILE A 67 -3.20 -17.88 -2.12
N ARG A 68 -4.50 -17.90 -1.83
CA ARG A 68 -5.52 -18.54 -2.68
C ARG A 68 -6.02 -17.63 -3.81
N SER A 69 -5.96 -16.32 -3.63
CA SER A 69 -6.49 -15.34 -4.59
C SER A 69 -5.41 -14.62 -5.40
N VAL A 70 -4.14 -14.61 -4.94
CA VAL A 70 -3.08 -13.84 -5.60
C VAL A 70 -2.70 -14.37 -6.99
N LEU A 71 -2.68 -15.70 -7.19
CA LEU A 71 -2.35 -16.27 -8.51
C LEU A 71 -3.47 -16.01 -9.54
N PRO A 72 -4.77 -16.29 -9.25
CA PRO A 72 -5.86 -15.89 -10.16
C PRO A 72 -5.87 -14.39 -10.49
N ARG A 73 -5.50 -13.54 -9.52
CA ARG A 73 -5.38 -12.10 -9.73
C ARG A 73 -4.29 -11.76 -10.75
N LEU A 74 -3.10 -12.37 -10.63
CA LEU A 74 -2.00 -12.18 -11.56
C LEU A 74 -2.35 -12.63 -12.98
N GLU A 75 -3.12 -13.70 -13.13
CA GLU A 75 -3.61 -14.14 -14.44
C GLU A 75 -4.56 -13.11 -15.08
N THR A 76 -5.35 -12.41 -14.25
CA THR A 76 -6.33 -11.43 -14.72
C THR A 76 -5.72 -10.05 -15.01
N HIS A 77 -4.82 -9.59 -14.14
CA HIS A 77 -4.30 -8.21 -14.16
C HIS A 77 -2.85 -8.10 -14.62
N GLY A 78 -2.13 -9.23 -14.72
CA GLY A 78 -0.68 -9.24 -14.86
C GLY A 78 0.04 -8.78 -13.59
N ASP A 79 1.35 -8.50 -13.73
CA ASP A 79 2.17 -7.93 -12.66
C ASP A 79 2.09 -6.39 -12.66
N LEU A 80 1.25 -5.87 -11.76
CA LEU A 80 1.06 -4.43 -11.56
C LEU A 80 2.31 -3.71 -11.03
N PHE A 81 3.29 -4.43 -10.49
CA PHE A 81 4.50 -3.86 -9.90
C PHE A 81 5.73 -3.94 -10.82
N SER A 82 5.60 -4.65 -11.94
CA SER A 82 6.69 -4.88 -12.92
C SER A 82 7.40 -3.58 -13.36
N ALA A 83 6.65 -2.50 -13.59
CA ALA A 83 7.19 -1.23 -14.07
C ALA A 83 8.23 -0.60 -13.12
N VAL A 84 8.20 -0.92 -11.82
CA VAL A 84 9.15 -0.41 -10.82
C VAL A 84 10.58 -0.86 -11.11
N LEU A 85 10.76 -2.01 -11.77
CA LEU A 85 12.09 -2.54 -12.09
C LEU A 85 12.84 -1.65 -13.08
N ASP A 86 12.13 -1.02 -14.01
CA ASP A 86 12.71 -0.27 -15.12
C ASP A 86 12.54 1.25 -14.98
N HIS A 87 11.57 1.70 -14.19
CA HIS A 87 11.26 3.12 -14.07
C HIS A 87 12.18 3.83 -13.06
N ARG A 88 13.23 4.49 -13.56
CA ARG A 88 14.14 5.31 -12.76
C ARG A 88 13.63 6.75 -12.65
N GLN A 89 13.64 7.30 -11.44
CA GLN A 89 13.25 8.68 -11.15
C GLN A 89 14.39 9.40 -10.43
N ALA A 90 14.58 10.68 -10.76
CA ALA A 90 15.51 11.55 -10.03
C ALA A 90 14.74 12.29 -8.93
N LEU A 91 15.32 12.32 -7.72
CA LEU A 91 14.73 13.10 -6.63
C LEU A 91 14.87 14.60 -6.91
N PRO A 92 13.83 15.40 -6.62
CA PRO A 92 13.93 16.85 -6.72
C PRO A 92 14.93 17.39 -5.69
N PRO A 93 15.49 18.60 -5.91
CA PRO A 93 16.33 19.25 -4.91
C PRO A 93 15.52 19.46 -3.62
N LEU A 94 16.11 19.07 -2.49
CA LEU A 94 15.55 19.34 -1.18
C LEU A 94 15.89 20.78 -0.78
N ARG A 95 14.89 21.52 -0.29
CA ARG A 95 15.05 22.87 0.27
C ARG A 95 15.07 22.82 1.78
#